data_AF-A0A377ASX5-F1
#
_entry.id   AF-A0A377ASX5-F1
#
_cell.length_a   1.000
_cell.length_b   1.000
_cell.length_c   1.000
_cell.angle_alpha   90.00
_cell.angle_beta   90.00
_cell.angle_gamma   90.00
#
_symmetry.space_group_name_H-M   'P 1'
#
loop_
_entity.id
_entity.type
_entity.pdbx_description
1 polymer ?
#
loop_
_entity_poly.entity_id
_entity_poly.type
_entity_poly.pdbx_seq_one_letter_code
_entity_poly.pdbx_strand_id
1 'polypeptide(L)'
;MSESDRMFRETYATDPDSAIEKYRAYMLEHENQPLQPGTGYPLVKALLGLNQYRQPDDKSPLVEVVVMSRNSPDTGIRVLNTIRHDRLDITRSAFTAGETVADYLDAFDVDLFLTTNVEDAQKVIDSRFCAAAILKDPPSDASDIPEGQVRIAFDGDAVLFSDQSELVYKTQGMAAFHAQEDAQQDIPMEEGPYATLLKKIAKLQERLPTRVEYSPVRIALVTARNSPSEMRVIKTLRSWGVYVDEAFFLGGVEKTKVLKAFKPHIFFDDQNVHLIAAAKVVPSGKVPYASNSELAEREAS
;
A
#
# COMPACT_ATOMS: atom_id res chain seq x y z
N MET A 1 -10.75 15.55 5.32
CA MET A 1 -9.65 16.46 5.68
C MET A 1 -9.17 17.31 4.50
N SER A 2 -9.51 17.01 3.24
CA SER A 2 -9.05 17.80 2.09
C SER A 2 -9.43 19.29 2.14
N GLU A 3 -10.61 19.64 2.68
CA GLU A 3 -11.05 21.04 2.79
C GLU A 3 -10.24 21.85 3.80
N SER A 4 -10.05 21.33 5.02
CA SER A 4 -9.25 21.98 6.06
C SER A 4 -7.78 22.10 5.65
N ASP A 5 -7.24 21.09 4.98
CA ASP A 5 -5.85 21.09 4.54
C ASP A 5 -5.62 22.08 3.38
N ARG A 6 -6.60 22.21 2.47
CA ARG A 6 -6.58 23.23 1.42
C ARG A 6 -6.64 24.64 2.01
N MET A 7 -7.58 24.88 2.93
CA MET A 7 -7.71 26.16 3.64
C MET A 7 -6.41 26.54 4.35
N PHE A 8 -5.77 25.57 5.03
CA PHE A 8 -4.49 25.77 5.69
C PHE A 8 -3.40 26.16 4.69
N ARG A 9 -3.21 25.39 3.61
CA ARG A 9 -2.15 25.66 2.62
C ARG A 9 -2.30 27.02 1.95
N GLU A 10 -3.52 27.38 1.56
CA GLU A 10 -3.82 28.66 0.92
C GLU A 10 -3.52 29.84 1.85
N THR A 11 -3.90 29.73 3.13
CA THR A 11 -3.69 30.81 4.11
C THR A 11 -2.23 30.88 4.57
N TYR A 12 -1.58 29.72 4.76
CA TYR A 12 -0.21 29.63 5.27
C TYR A 12 0.81 30.28 4.34
N ALA A 13 0.54 30.27 3.02
CA ALA A 13 1.38 30.95 2.03
C ALA A 13 1.42 32.48 2.22
N THR A 14 0.39 33.06 2.85
CA THR A 14 0.25 34.52 3.02
C THR A 14 0.39 34.98 4.48
N ASP A 15 -0.07 34.17 5.43
CA ASP A 15 -0.08 34.48 6.86
C ASP A 15 -0.05 33.16 7.66
N PRO A 16 1.14 32.68 8.05
CA PRO A 16 1.32 31.43 8.77
C PRO A 16 0.59 31.37 10.12
N ASP A 17 0.61 32.47 10.88
CA ASP A 17 0.03 32.52 12.22
C ASP A 17 -1.50 32.44 12.13
N SER A 18 -2.11 33.24 11.23
CA SER A 18 -3.56 33.18 11.01
C SER A 18 -4.01 31.83 10.43
N ALA A 19 -3.19 31.18 9.60
CA ALA A 19 -3.50 29.85 9.06
C ALA A 19 -3.62 28.79 10.17
N ILE A 20 -2.69 28.80 11.13
CA ILE A 20 -2.70 27.87 12.27
C ILE A 20 -3.93 28.11 13.14
N GLU A 21 -4.25 29.36 13.47
CA GLU A 21 -5.42 29.71 14.28
C GLU A 21 -6.74 29.29 13.61
N LYS A 22 -6.90 29.62 12.33
CA LYS A 22 -8.10 29.25 11.56
C LYS A 22 -8.26 27.73 11.42
N TYR A 23 -7.16 27.02 11.15
CA TYR A 23 -7.18 25.56 11.07
C TYR A 23 -7.57 24.93 12.40
N ARG A 24 -6.98 25.39 13.52
CA ARG A 24 -7.36 24.92 14.86
C ARG A 24 -8.83 25.19 15.18
N ALA A 25 -9.30 26.40 14.93
CA ALA A 25 -10.70 26.76 15.15
C ALA A 25 -11.66 25.88 14.32
N TYR A 26 -11.37 25.67 13.04
CA TYR A 26 -12.15 24.78 12.18
C TYR A 26 -12.15 23.34 12.70
N MET A 27 -10.98 22.81 13.07
CA MET A 27 -10.86 21.44 13.58
C MET A 27 -11.61 21.23 14.90
N LEU A 28 -11.60 22.22 15.79
CA LEU A 28 -12.36 22.23 17.04
C LEU A 28 -13.87 22.24 16.78
N GLU A 29 -14.35 23.13 15.90
CA GLU A 29 -15.78 23.21 15.55
C GLU A 29 -16.32 21.89 14.96
N HIS A 30 -15.45 21.14 14.25
CA HIS A 30 -15.82 19.90 13.57
C HIS A 30 -15.34 18.63 14.29
N GLU A 31 -14.83 18.72 15.53
CA GLU A 31 -14.18 17.57 16.21
C GLU A 31 -15.11 16.36 16.43
N ASN A 32 -16.41 16.63 16.55
CA ASN A 32 -17.44 15.62 16.77
C ASN A 32 -18.12 15.17 15.48
N GLN A 33 -17.72 15.72 14.33
CA GLN A 33 -18.23 15.32 13.02
C GLN A 33 -17.32 14.25 12.42
N PRO A 34 -17.79 12.99 12.26
CA PRO A 34 -16.98 11.91 11.72
C PRO A 34 -16.38 12.25 10.36
N LEU A 35 -15.15 11.80 10.13
CA LEU A 35 -14.49 11.92 8.83
C LEU A 35 -15.12 10.94 7.83
N GLN A 36 -15.19 11.35 6.57
CA GLN A 36 -15.58 10.46 5.49
C GLN A 36 -14.46 9.41 5.23
N PRO A 37 -14.84 8.15 4.90
CA PRO A 37 -13.88 7.12 4.53
C PRO A 37 -12.95 7.55 3.39
N GLY A 38 -11.64 7.34 3.59
CA GLY A 38 -10.62 7.52 2.55
C GLY A 38 -10.23 6.20 1.86
N THR A 39 -9.27 6.27 0.94
CA THR A 39 -8.80 5.13 0.12
C THR A 39 -8.36 3.93 0.95
N GLY A 40 -7.67 4.15 2.07
CA GLY A 40 -7.20 3.07 2.94
C GLY A 40 -8.25 2.52 3.91
N TYR A 41 -9.41 3.17 4.06
CA TYR A 41 -10.40 2.80 5.07
C TYR A 41 -10.94 1.38 4.91
N PRO A 42 -11.36 0.92 3.71
CA PRO A 42 -11.85 -0.45 3.53
C PRO A 42 -10.78 -1.49 3.90
N LEU A 43 -9.52 -1.25 3.51
CA LEU A 43 -8.40 -2.12 3.84
C LEU A 43 -8.19 -2.21 5.35
N VAL A 44 -8.15 -1.06 6.05
CA VAL A 44 -7.98 -1.00 7.51
C VAL A 44 -9.08 -1.79 8.21
N LYS A 45 -10.34 -1.60 7.81
CA LYS A 45 -11.47 -2.34 8.38
C LYS A 45 -11.34 -3.85 8.18
N ALA A 46 -10.98 -4.27 6.97
CA ALA A 46 -10.83 -5.69 6.64
C ALA A 46 -9.65 -6.34 7.39
N LEU A 47 -8.51 -5.64 7.48
CA LEU A 47 -7.32 -6.08 8.20
C LEU A 47 -7.59 -6.23 9.70
N LEU A 48 -8.19 -5.23 10.35
CA LEU A 48 -8.59 -5.33 11.76
C LEU A 48 -9.60 -6.46 11.98
N GLY A 49 -10.46 -6.73 11.01
CA GLY A 49 -11.39 -7.86 11.02
C GLY A 49 -10.72 -9.23 11.11
N LEU A 50 -9.45 -9.37 10.73
CA LEU A 50 -8.71 -10.63 10.90
C LEU A 50 -8.45 -10.97 12.37
N ASN A 51 -8.45 -9.99 13.27
CA ASN A 51 -8.23 -10.21 14.70
C ASN A 51 -9.31 -11.09 15.36
N GLN A 52 -10.46 -11.30 14.70
CA GLN A 52 -11.44 -12.28 15.16
C GLN A 52 -10.91 -13.73 15.18
N TYR A 53 -9.86 -14.01 14.40
CA TYR A 53 -9.23 -15.34 14.30
C TYR A 53 -8.09 -15.54 15.29
N ARG A 54 -7.88 -14.58 16.21
CA ARG A 54 -6.87 -14.67 17.27
C ARG A 54 -7.12 -15.91 18.14
N GLN A 55 -6.05 -16.64 18.46
CA GLN A 55 -6.10 -17.79 19.35
C GLN A 55 -5.99 -17.37 20.83
N PRO A 56 -6.43 -18.20 21.79
CA PRO A 56 -6.34 -17.87 23.21
C PRO A 56 -4.93 -17.61 23.75
N ASP A 57 -3.90 -18.20 23.13
CA ASP A 57 -2.49 -18.08 23.48
C ASP A 57 -1.77 -16.90 22.81
N ASP A 58 -2.44 -16.20 21.88
CA ASP A 58 -1.92 -15.00 21.26
C ASP A 58 -1.82 -13.85 22.27
N LYS A 59 -0.59 -13.41 22.52
CA LYS A 59 -0.27 -12.28 23.39
C LYS A 59 -0.57 -10.91 22.76
N SER A 60 -0.74 -10.88 21.44
CA SER A 60 -0.90 -9.67 20.62
C SER A 60 -1.95 -9.90 19.53
N PRO A 61 -2.58 -8.85 18.99
CA PRO A 61 -3.45 -8.98 17.81
C PRO A 61 -2.67 -9.52 16.60
N LEU A 62 -3.38 -10.15 15.66
CA LEU A 62 -2.80 -10.62 14.40
C LEU A 62 -2.42 -9.45 13.49
N VAL A 63 -3.22 -8.40 13.52
CA VAL A 63 -2.97 -7.14 12.81
C VAL A 63 -3.21 -5.98 13.76
N GLU A 64 -2.30 -5.03 13.73
CA GLU A 64 -2.46 -3.75 14.41
C GLU A 64 -2.39 -2.61 13.39
N VAL A 65 -3.18 -1.58 13.61
CA VAL A 65 -3.17 -0.37 12.80
C VAL A 65 -2.81 0.80 13.70
N VAL A 66 -1.81 1.57 13.30
CA VAL A 66 -1.38 2.78 13.99
C VAL A 66 -1.76 3.99 13.16
N VAL A 67 -2.47 4.95 13.77
CA VAL A 67 -2.80 6.21 13.11
C VAL A 67 -1.70 7.22 13.41
N MET A 68 -0.93 7.58 12.39
CA MET A 68 0.11 8.59 12.51
C MET A 68 -0.31 9.85 11.76
N SER A 69 -0.21 11.00 12.41
CA SER A 69 -0.62 12.28 11.85
C SER A 69 0.43 13.35 12.12
N ARG A 70 0.67 14.18 11.11
CA ARG A 70 1.45 15.42 11.26
C ARG A 70 0.67 16.52 11.97
N ASN A 71 -0.61 16.30 12.28
CA ASN A 71 -1.38 17.23 13.11
C ASN A 71 -0.88 17.23 14.56
N SER A 72 -1.19 18.31 15.27
CA SER A 72 -1.03 18.35 16.71
C SER A 72 -2.03 17.39 17.39
N PRO A 73 -1.74 16.91 18.62
CA PRO A 73 -2.69 16.08 19.37
C PRO A 73 -4.09 16.71 19.50
N ASP A 74 -4.14 18.04 19.69
CA ASP A 74 -5.37 18.82 19.84
C ASP A 74 -6.26 18.75 18.58
N THR A 75 -5.68 19.02 17.41
CA THR A 75 -6.38 18.89 16.12
C THR A 75 -6.57 17.42 15.67
N GLY A 76 -5.97 16.47 16.38
CA GLY A 76 -6.09 15.03 16.16
C GLY A 76 -7.38 14.41 16.72
N ILE A 77 -8.08 15.10 17.62
CA ILE A 77 -9.27 14.59 18.32
C ILE A 77 -10.34 14.10 17.34
N ARG A 78 -10.57 14.81 16.24
CA ARG A 78 -11.54 14.43 15.21
C ARG A 78 -11.30 13.03 14.64
N VAL A 79 -10.03 12.66 14.44
CA VAL A 79 -9.65 11.34 13.96
C VAL A 79 -9.95 10.27 15.02
N LEU A 80 -9.61 10.55 16.29
CA LEU A 80 -9.88 9.64 17.41
C LEU A 80 -11.39 9.44 17.63
N ASN A 81 -12.19 10.50 17.49
CA ASN A 81 -13.64 10.43 17.56
C ASN A 81 -14.22 9.60 16.40
N THR A 82 -13.67 9.75 15.18
CA THR A 82 -14.08 8.93 14.03
C THR A 82 -13.77 7.45 14.26
N ILE A 83 -12.58 7.11 14.79
CA ILE A 83 -12.19 5.73 15.13
C ILE A 83 -13.21 5.10 16.11
N ARG A 84 -13.60 5.85 17.16
CA ARG A 84 -14.59 5.40 18.14
C ARG A 84 -15.98 5.26 17.55
N HIS A 85 -16.41 6.24 16.76
CA HIS A 85 -17.69 6.24 16.05
C HIS A 85 -17.84 4.99 15.17
N ASP A 86 -16.80 4.69 14.39
CA ASP A 86 -16.76 3.56 13.47
C ASP A 86 -16.40 2.22 14.13
N ARG A 87 -16.08 2.25 15.43
CA ARG A 87 -15.68 1.08 16.25
C ARG A 87 -14.49 0.32 15.66
N LEU A 88 -13.51 1.07 15.15
CA LEU A 88 -12.25 0.50 14.69
C LEU A 88 -11.38 0.21 15.92
N ASP A 89 -10.87 -1.02 16.02
CA ASP A 89 -10.00 -1.46 17.12
C ASP A 89 -8.56 -0.93 16.94
N ILE A 90 -8.44 0.39 16.92
CA ILE A 90 -7.18 1.14 16.78
C ILE A 90 -6.84 1.72 18.14
N THR A 91 -5.78 1.18 18.75
CA THR A 91 -5.37 1.54 20.12
C THR A 91 -4.15 2.44 20.17
N ARG A 92 -3.41 2.55 19.06
CA ARG A 92 -2.17 3.34 18.96
C ARG A 92 -2.32 4.49 17.98
N SER A 93 -1.84 5.66 18.39
CA SER A 93 -1.74 6.84 17.52
C SER A 93 -0.53 7.69 17.86
N ALA A 94 -0.01 8.41 16.87
CA ALA A 94 1.08 9.35 17.00
C ALA A 94 0.73 10.68 16.32
N PHE A 95 1.02 11.79 16.99
CA PHE A 95 0.73 13.15 16.51
C PHE A 95 2.00 13.99 16.63
N THR A 96 2.55 14.45 15.51
CA THR A 96 3.90 15.04 15.44
C THR A 96 3.91 16.56 15.24
N ALA A 97 2.75 17.22 15.23
CA ALA A 97 2.63 18.68 15.21
C ALA A 97 3.44 19.40 14.10
N GLY A 98 3.53 18.79 12.92
CA GLY A 98 4.17 19.31 11.72
C GLY A 98 5.36 18.47 11.27
N GLU A 99 6.03 17.82 12.21
CA GLU A 99 7.21 16.99 11.95
C GLU A 99 6.84 15.73 11.16
N THR A 100 7.81 15.17 10.46
CA THR A 100 7.64 13.91 9.73
C THR A 100 7.29 12.76 10.67
N VAL A 101 6.38 11.88 10.21
CA VAL A 101 6.02 10.66 10.94
C VAL A 101 6.95 9.50 10.61
N ALA A 102 7.71 9.58 9.51
CA ALA A 102 8.57 8.51 9.02
C ALA A 102 9.64 8.11 10.04
N ASP A 103 10.13 9.05 10.85
CA ASP A 103 11.16 8.82 11.88
C ASP A 103 10.67 7.94 13.04
N TYR A 104 9.37 7.77 13.19
CA TYR A 104 8.80 6.98 14.28
C TYR A 104 8.39 5.56 13.86
N LEU A 105 8.43 5.23 12.57
CA LEU A 105 7.90 3.94 12.07
C LEU A 105 8.61 2.73 12.68
N ASP A 106 9.92 2.84 12.95
CA ASP A 106 10.72 1.81 13.65
C ASP A 106 10.23 1.56 15.07
N ALA A 107 9.92 2.62 15.82
CA ALA A 107 9.40 2.51 17.17
C ALA A 107 8.01 1.85 17.25
N PHE A 108 7.30 1.75 16.13
CA PHE A 108 5.98 1.11 16.03
C PHE A 108 6.00 -0.23 15.26
N ASP A 109 7.18 -0.73 14.88
CA ASP A 109 7.34 -1.98 14.12
C ASP A 109 6.44 -2.03 12.85
N VAL A 110 6.34 -0.92 12.11
CA VAL A 110 5.42 -0.81 10.97
C VAL A 110 5.91 -1.64 9.79
N ASP A 111 5.01 -2.45 9.20
CA ASP A 111 5.29 -3.27 8.02
C ASP A 111 4.82 -2.68 6.69
N LEU A 112 3.78 -1.84 6.74
CA LEU A 112 3.18 -1.16 5.60
C LEU A 112 2.80 0.27 6.00
N PHE A 113 3.43 1.25 5.35
CA PHE A 113 3.13 2.67 5.52
C PHE A 113 2.30 3.22 4.36
N LEU A 114 1.04 3.57 4.65
CA LEU A 114 0.14 4.19 3.67
C LEU A 114 -0.01 5.67 3.98
N THR A 115 0.31 6.52 3.00
CA THR A 115 0.29 7.97 3.20
C THR A 115 -0.16 8.70 1.94
N THR A 116 -0.61 9.94 2.08
CA THR A 116 -0.76 10.88 0.95
C THR A 116 0.39 11.87 0.85
N ASN A 117 1.33 11.84 1.82
CA ASN A 117 2.52 12.68 1.84
C ASN A 117 3.65 11.98 1.06
N VAL A 118 4.05 12.59 -0.06
CA VAL A 118 5.07 12.06 -0.97
C VAL A 118 6.45 12.05 -0.31
N GLU A 119 6.81 13.09 0.44
CA GLU A 119 8.12 13.21 1.09
C GLU A 119 8.32 12.13 2.16
N ASP A 120 7.30 11.91 2.99
CA ASP A 120 7.33 10.85 4.00
C ASP A 120 7.41 9.47 3.33
N ALA A 121 6.64 9.23 2.27
CA ALA A 121 6.73 7.97 1.52
C ALA A 121 8.14 7.75 0.95
N GLN A 122 8.75 8.77 0.34
CA GLN A 122 10.09 8.66 -0.23
C GLN A 122 11.14 8.38 0.85
N LYS A 123 11.06 9.09 1.98
CA LYS A 123 11.97 8.86 3.12
C LYS A 123 11.90 7.41 3.61
N VAL A 124 10.70 6.83 3.65
CA VAL A 124 10.52 5.42 4.05
C VAL A 124 11.11 4.46 3.01
N ILE A 125 10.83 4.66 1.73
CA ILE A 125 11.39 3.83 0.66
C ILE A 125 12.92 3.88 0.66
N ASP A 126 13.51 5.07 0.76
CA ASP A 126 14.96 5.25 0.75
C ASP A 126 15.63 4.62 1.99
N SER A 127 14.96 4.64 3.14
CA SER A 127 15.44 3.98 4.37
C SER A 127 15.36 2.45 4.32
N ARG A 128 14.57 1.89 3.38
CA ARG A 128 14.24 0.45 3.27
C ARG A 128 13.66 -0.15 4.55
N PHE A 129 13.05 0.68 5.40
CA PHE A 129 12.52 0.26 6.69
C PHE A 129 11.29 -0.66 6.53
N CYS A 130 10.30 -0.22 5.75
CA CYS A 130 9.09 -0.99 5.48
C CYS A 130 8.55 -0.69 4.08
N ALA A 131 7.53 -1.44 3.65
CA ALA A 131 6.84 -1.14 2.40
C ALA A 131 6.06 0.18 2.55
N ALA A 132 6.10 1.06 1.54
CA ALA A 132 5.38 2.33 1.57
C ALA A 132 4.62 2.60 0.27
N ALA A 133 3.46 3.24 0.38
CA ALA A 133 2.68 3.67 -0.77
C ALA A 133 2.07 5.05 -0.59
N ILE A 134 2.08 5.80 -1.69
CA ILE A 134 1.36 7.06 -1.84
C ILE A 134 -0.05 6.74 -2.33
N LEU A 135 -1.05 6.89 -1.48
CA LEU A 135 -2.45 6.61 -1.80
C LEU A 135 -2.98 7.58 -2.86
N LYS A 136 -3.68 7.04 -3.86
CA LYS A 136 -4.51 7.82 -4.78
C LYS A 136 -5.85 8.16 -4.13
N ASP A 137 -6.59 9.08 -4.73
CA ASP A 137 -7.94 9.42 -4.27
C ASP A 137 -8.86 8.19 -4.30
N PRO A 138 -9.92 8.16 -3.46
CA PRO A 138 -10.88 7.08 -3.47
C PRO A 138 -11.47 6.86 -4.89
N PRO A 139 -11.63 5.60 -5.32
CA PRO A 139 -12.16 5.29 -6.64
C PRO A 139 -13.56 5.85 -6.86
N SER A 140 -13.78 6.49 -8.01
CA SER A 140 -15.07 7.06 -8.40
C SER A 140 -16.10 6.03 -8.86
N ASP A 141 -15.64 4.88 -9.36
CA ASP A 141 -16.43 3.76 -9.88
C ASP A 141 -16.01 2.46 -9.18
N ALA A 142 -16.08 2.48 -7.85
CA ALA A 142 -15.65 1.37 -7.02
C ALA A 142 -16.62 0.19 -7.14
N SER A 143 -16.09 -1.02 -7.30
CA SER A 143 -16.89 -2.24 -7.14
C SER A 143 -17.03 -2.59 -5.66
N ASP A 144 -18.15 -3.21 -5.28
CA ASP A 144 -18.34 -3.72 -3.93
C ASP A 144 -17.28 -4.76 -3.59
N ILE A 145 -16.51 -4.46 -2.55
CA ILE A 145 -15.46 -5.33 -2.02
C ILE A 145 -16.13 -6.40 -1.13
N PRO A 146 -15.81 -7.70 -1.31
CA PRO A 146 -16.41 -8.76 -0.51
C PRO A 146 -16.13 -8.62 0.99
N GLU A 147 -17.15 -8.81 1.82
CA GLU A 147 -17.01 -8.83 3.28
C GLU A 147 -16.28 -10.09 3.76
N GLY A 148 -15.66 -10.00 4.94
CA GLY A 148 -14.99 -11.13 5.60
C GLY A 148 -13.67 -11.57 4.96
N GLN A 149 -13.19 -10.85 3.94
CA GLN A 149 -11.92 -11.10 3.29
C GLN A 149 -11.04 -9.86 3.29
N VAL A 150 -9.72 -10.04 3.24
CA VAL A 150 -8.73 -9.05 2.85
C VAL A 150 -8.23 -9.45 1.47
N ARG A 151 -8.20 -8.51 0.53
CA ARG A 151 -7.79 -8.77 -0.86
C ARG A 151 -6.75 -7.75 -1.26
N ILE A 152 -5.55 -8.18 -1.59
CA ILE A 152 -4.45 -7.28 -1.94
C ILE A 152 -3.90 -7.69 -3.29
N ALA A 153 -3.77 -6.73 -4.20
CA ALA A 153 -3.17 -6.93 -5.50
C ALA A 153 -1.84 -6.18 -5.59
N PHE A 154 -0.84 -6.82 -6.18
CA PHE A 154 0.51 -6.27 -6.37
C PHE A 154 0.90 -6.34 -7.84
N ASP A 155 1.57 -5.31 -8.34
CA ASP A 155 2.42 -5.46 -9.52
C ASP A 155 3.65 -6.34 -9.20
N GLY A 156 4.30 -6.83 -10.26
CA GLY A 156 5.50 -7.66 -10.16
C GLY A 156 6.76 -6.82 -9.99
N ASP A 157 7.34 -6.40 -11.11
CA ASP A 157 8.62 -5.69 -11.16
C ASP A 157 8.53 -4.34 -10.42
N ALA A 158 9.64 -3.93 -9.79
CA ALA A 158 9.76 -2.74 -8.94
C ALA A 158 8.79 -2.64 -7.74
N VAL A 159 7.93 -3.65 -7.52
CA VAL A 159 7.05 -3.77 -6.36
C VAL A 159 7.43 -5.02 -5.56
N LEU A 160 7.12 -6.21 -6.06
CA LEU A 160 7.47 -7.47 -5.40
C LEU A 160 8.89 -7.92 -5.73
N PHE A 161 9.32 -7.70 -6.97
CA PHE A 161 10.66 -8.03 -7.44
C PHE A 161 11.47 -6.76 -7.69
N SER A 162 12.80 -6.89 -7.79
CA SER A 162 13.64 -5.76 -8.15
C SER A 162 13.34 -5.23 -9.56
N ASP A 163 13.82 -4.01 -9.83
CA ASP A 163 13.69 -3.31 -11.12
C ASP A 163 14.68 -3.81 -12.20
N GLN A 164 15.58 -4.74 -11.87
CA GLN A 164 16.63 -5.20 -12.78
C GLN A 164 16.07 -5.75 -14.11
N SER A 165 15.00 -6.52 -14.05
CA SER A 165 14.40 -7.09 -15.26
C SER A 165 13.73 -6.01 -16.14
N GLU A 166 13.18 -4.96 -15.54
CA GLU A 166 12.64 -3.82 -16.28
C GLU A 166 13.76 -3.02 -16.98
N LEU A 167 14.92 -2.89 -16.34
CA LEU A 167 16.09 -2.27 -16.95
C LEU A 167 16.56 -3.04 -18.19
N VAL A 168 16.59 -4.37 -18.15
CA VAL A 168 16.92 -5.21 -19.32
C VAL A 168 15.93 -4.97 -20.45
N TYR A 169 14.63 -4.95 -20.16
CA TYR A 169 13.61 -4.66 -21.17
C TYR A 169 13.79 -3.26 -21.80
N LYS A 170 14.00 -2.23 -20.98
CA LYS A 170 14.18 -0.84 -21.43
C LYS A 170 15.48 -0.61 -22.20
N THR A 171 16.53 -1.39 -21.94
CA THR A 171 17.86 -1.20 -22.57
C THR A 171 18.14 -2.14 -23.74
N GLN A 172 17.66 -3.38 -23.69
CA GLN A 172 17.99 -4.45 -24.64
C GLN A 172 16.77 -5.00 -25.40
N GLY A 173 15.56 -4.58 -25.02
CA GLY A 173 14.31 -4.96 -25.68
C GLY A 173 13.76 -6.32 -25.25
N MET A 174 12.58 -6.65 -25.77
CA MET A 174 11.77 -7.79 -25.34
C MET A 174 12.44 -9.15 -25.58
N ALA A 175 13.14 -9.34 -26.69
CA ALA A 175 13.77 -10.63 -27.01
C ALA A 175 14.91 -10.98 -26.04
N ALA A 176 15.73 -9.99 -25.67
CA ALA A 176 16.80 -10.17 -24.69
C ALA A 176 16.22 -10.47 -23.30
N PHE A 177 15.18 -9.72 -22.91
CA PHE A 177 14.43 -9.96 -21.67
C PHE A 177 13.91 -11.40 -21.59
N HIS A 178 13.20 -11.89 -22.61
CA HIS A 178 12.65 -13.26 -22.61
C HIS A 178 13.74 -14.33 -22.55
N ALA A 179 14.84 -14.16 -23.30
CA ALA A 179 15.96 -15.11 -23.27
C ALA A 179 16.63 -15.17 -21.89
N GLN A 180 16.79 -14.02 -21.22
CA GLN A 180 17.35 -13.97 -19.88
C GLN A 180 16.42 -14.60 -18.84
N GLU A 181 15.13 -14.31 -18.90
CA GLU A 181 14.15 -14.85 -17.96
C GLU A 181 14.01 -16.37 -18.08
N ASP A 182 14.05 -16.92 -19.30
CA ASP A 182 14.01 -18.37 -19.53
C ASP A 182 15.30 -19.06 -19.07
N ALA A 183 16.47 -18.47 -19.34
CA ALA A 183 17.76 -19.00 -18.90
C ALA A 183 17.93 -18.96 -17.37
N GLN A 184 17.34 -17.96 -16.70
CA GLN A 184 17.41 -17.77 -15.26
C GLN A 184 16.16 -18.29 -14.51
N GLN A 185 15.32 -19.10 -15.17
CA GLN A 185 14.02 -19.49 -14.59
C GLN A 185 14.13 -20.20 -13.22
N ASP A 186 15.24 -20.88 -12.94
CA ASP A 186 15.49 -21.58 -11.67
C ASP A 186 16.28 -20.74 -10.64
N ILE A 187 16.61 -19.49 -10.98
CA ILE A 187 17.28 -18.54 -10.11
C ILE A 187 16.23 -17.54 -9.61
N PRO A 188 15.91 -17.54 -8.29
CA PRO A 188 14.96 -16.60 -7.73
C PRO A 188 15.30 -15.16 -8.08
N MET A 189 14.27 -14.37 -8.37
CA MET A 189 14.43 -12.93 -8.58
C MET A 189 14.83 -12.23 -7.28
N GLU A 190 15.57 -11.12 -7.40
CA GLU A 190 15.87 -10.28 -6.25
C GLU A 190 14.59 -9.65 -5.68
N GLU A 191 14.62 -9.41 -4.37
CA GLU A 191 13.51 -8.87 -3.62
C GLU A 191 13.28 -7.39 -3.93
N GLY A 192 12.04 -7.05 -4.29
CA GLY A 192 11.57 -5.68 -4.39
C GLY A 192 11.15 -5.09 -3.04
N PRO A 193 10.73 -3.81 -3.01
CA PRO A 193 10.37 -3.10 -1.78
C PRO A 193 9.23 -3.77 -0.97
N TYR A 194 8.35 -4.53 -1.62
CA TYR A 194 7.21 -5.19 -0.98
C TYR A 194 7.43 -6.68 -0.68
N ALA A 195 8.58 -7.26 -1.03
CA ALA A 195 8.83 -8.69 -0.83
C ALA A 195 8.73 -9.11 0.66
N THR A 196 9.29 -8.30 1.56
CA THR A 196 9.23 -8.57 3.02
C THR A 196 7.79 -8.53 3.53
N LEU A 197 7.00 -7.53 3.13
CA LEU A 197 5.59 -7.43 3.48
C LEU A 197 4.81 -8.65 2.95
N LEU A 198 5.02 -9.02 1.68
CA LEU A 198 4.36 -10.17 1.07
C LEU A 198 4.64 -11.47 1.84
N LYS A 199 5.90 -11.71 2.23
CA LYS A 199 6.27 -12.87 3.07
C LYS A 199 5.59 -12.84 4.44
N LYS A 200 5.45 -11.66 5.06
CA LYS A 200 4.73 -11.52 6.35
C LYS A 200 3.24 -11.79 6.19
N ILE A 201 2.61 -11.31 5.12
CA ILE A 201 1.21 -11.60 4.79
C ILE A 201 1.02 -13.10 4.52
N ALA A 202 1.93 -13.75 3.79
CA ALA A 202 1.88 -15.18 3.55
C ALA A 202 1.97 -16.00 4.86
N LYS A 203 2.88 -15.62 5.76
CA LYS A 203 2.95 -16.21 7.11
C LYS A 203 1.66 -15.99 7.90
N LEU A 204 1.02 -14.81 7.76
CA LEU A 204 -0.28 -14.56 8.37
C LEU A 204 -1.35 -15.50 7.77
N GLN A 205 -1.35 -15.74 6.46
CA GLN A 205 -2.28 -16.71 5.83
C GLN A 205 -2.17 -18.10 6.46
N GLU A 206 -0.95 -18.58 6.75
CA GLU A 206 -0.72 -19.88 7.38
C GLU A 206 -1.25 -19.97 8.82
N ARG A 207 -1.34 -18.83 9.53
CA ARG A 207 -1.85 -18.77 10.91
C ARG A 207 -3.38 -18.76 10.99
N LEU A 208 -4.06 -18.45 9.90
CA LEU A 208 -5.51 -18.37 9.86
C LEU A 208 -6.11 -19.78 9.89
N PRO A 209 -7.34 -19.95 10.41
CA PRO A 209 -7.87 -21.28 10.75
C PRO A 209 -8.22 -22.14 9.51
N THR A 210 -8.30 -21.53 8.33
CA THR A 210 -8.58 -22.21 7.08
C THR A 210 -7.29 -22.62 6.39
N ARG A 211 -7.36 -23.60 5.49
CA ARG A 211 -6.23 -23.87 4.60
C ARG A 211 -5.89 -22.61 3.81
N VAL A 212 -4.63 -22.47 3.41
CA VAL A 212 -4.14 -21.29 2.69
C VAL A 212 -4.98 -20.96 1.45
N GLU A 213 -5.50 -21.97 0.74
CA GLU A 213 -6.34 -21.81 -0.46
C GLU A 213 -7.74 -21.26 -0.16
N TYR A 214 -8.16 -21.29 1.11
CA TYR A 214 -9.43 -20.76 1.61
C TYR A 214 -9.19 -19.67 2.67
N SER A 215 -7.99 -19.09 2.70
CA SER A 215 -7.65 -18.01 3.63
C SER A 215 -8.58 -16.82 3.40
N PRO A 216 -9.03 -16.13 4.48
CA PRO A 216 -9.74 -14.87 4.31
C PRO A 216 -8.80 -13.77 3.75
N VAL A 217 -7.48 -13.97 3.77
CA VAL A 217 -6.53 -13.10 3.09
C VAL A 217 -6.24 -13.68 1.70
N ARG A 218 -6.57 -12.93 0.64
CA ARG A 218 -6.32 -13.30 -0.75
C ARG A 218 -5.32 -12.36 -1.40
N ILE A 219 -4.34 -12.95 -2.08
CA ILE A 219 -3.24 -12.22 -2.71
C ILE A 219 -3.29 -12.44 -4.22
N ALA A 220 -3.23 -11.34 -4.99
CA ALA A 220 -3.11 -11.37 -6.43
C ALA A 220 -1.80 -10.73 -6.91
N LEU A 221 -1.11 -11.41 -7.82
CA LEU A 221 -0.08 -10.81 -8.67
C LEU A 221 -0.71 -10.34 -9.99
N VAL A 222 -0.52 -9.09 -10.36
CA VAL A 222 -1.05 -8.49 -11.60
C VAL A 222 0.09 -7.82 -12.37
N THR A 223 0.74 -8.57 -13.25
CA THR A 223 1.99 -8.16 -13.92
C THR A 223 1.84 -8.04 -15.43
N ALA A 224 2.61 -7.11 -16.03
CA ALA A 224 2.74 -6.99 -17.48
C ALA A 224 3.55 -8.13 -18.12
N ARG A 225 4.32 -8.89 -17.30
CA ARG A 225 5.07 -10.07 -17.73
C ARG A 225 4.18 -11.08 -18.46
N ASN A 226 4.77 -11.80 -19.41
CA ASN A 226 4.12 -12.82 -20.21
C ASN A 226 5.08 -13.96 -20.58
N SER A 227 4.53 -15.03 -21.17
CA SER A 227 5.30 -16.18 -21.66
C SER A 227 6.53 -15.76 -22.46
N PRO A 228 7.73 -16.27 -22.11
CA PRO A 228 8.04 -17.36 -21.16
C PRO A 228 8.39 -16.94 -19.71
N SER A 229 8.25 -15.66 -19.34
CA SER A 229 8.79 -15.12 -18.07
C SER A 229 8.03 -15.53 -16.78
N GLU A 230 6.84 -16.13 -16.88
CA GLU A 230 6.03 -16.56 -15.73
C GLU A 230 6.72 -17.63 -14.88
N MET A 231 7.55 -18.48 -15.49
CA MET A 231 8.16 -19.62 -14.79
C MET A 231 9.06 -19.14 -13.66
N ARG A 232 9.88 -18.12 -13.90
CA ARG A 232 10.77 -17.54 -12.90
C ARG A 232 10.00 -16.88 -11.76
N VAL A 233 8.92 -16.18 -12.09
CA VAL A 233 8.04 -15.53 -11.11
C VAL A 233 7.43 -16.57 -10.16
N ILE A 234 6.83 -17.63 -10.71
CA ILE A 234 6.20 -18.71 -9.93
C ILE A 234 7.24 -19.43 -9.06
N LYS A 235 8.42 -19.75 -9.63
CA LYS A 235 9.51 -20.40 -8.90
C LYS A 235 10.07 -19.49 -7.78
N THR A 236 10.14 -18.18 -8.01
CA THR A 236 10.55 -17.20 -6.99
C THR A 236 9.57 -17.17 -5.82
N LEU A 237 8.27 -17.00 -6.08
CA LEU A 237 7.24 -17.01 -5.02
C LEU A 237 7.27 -18.31 -4.22
N ARG A 238 7.42 -19.46 -4.90
CA ARG A 238 7.59 -20.76 -4.25
C ARG A 238 8.83 -20.80 -3.36
N SER A 239 9.97 -20.28 -3.83
CA SER A 239 11.21 -20.25 -3.04
C SER A 239 11.09 -19.39 -1.78
N TRP A 240 10.22 -18.36 -1.81
CA TRP A 240 9.90 -17.54 -0.66
C TRP A 240 8.87 -18.16 0.29
N GLY A 241 8.30 -19.31 -0.06
CA GLY A 241 7.19 -19.92 0.68
C GLY A 241 5.90 -19.11 0.59
N VAL A 242 5.73 -18.32 -0.48
CA VAL A 242 4.55 -17.46 -0.67
C VAL A 242 3.54 -18.16 -1.55
N TYR A 243 2.32 -18.32 -1.03
CA TYR A 243 1.16 -18.70 -1.81
C TYR A 243 0.45 -17.44 -2.31
N VAL A 244 0.21 -17.35 -3.61
CA VAL A 244 -0.68 -16.34 -4.21
C VAL A 244 -1.92 -17.04 -4.74
N ASP A 245 -3.10 -16.49 -4.47
CA ASP A 245 -4.37 -17.05 -4.92
C ASP A 245 -4.52 -16.95 -6.43
N GLU A 246 -4.08 -15.82 -7.00
CA GLU A 246 -4.29 -15.48 -8.40
C GLU A 246 -3.02 -14.81 -8.95
N ALA A 247 -2.56 -15.24 -10.12
CA ALA A 247 -1.43 -14.64 -10.82
C ALA A 247 -1.82 -14.37 -12.27
N PHE A 248 -1.79 -13.10 -12.65
CA PHE A 248 -2.21 -12.61 -13.95
C PHE A 248 -1.01 -12.08 -14.74
N PHE A 249 -0.65 -12.79 -15.80
CA PHE A 249 0.42 -12.45 -16.74
C PHE A 249 -0.20 -11.82 -17.99
N LEU A 250 -0.23 -10.49 -18.04
CA LEU A 250 -1.14 -9.76 -18.92
C LEU A 250 -0.60 -9.53 -20.33
N GLY A 251 0.71 -9.50 -20.55
CA GLY A 251 1.30 -9.34 -21.88
C GLY A 251 0.73 -8.17 -22.71
N GLY A 252 0.43 -7.05 -22.06
CA GLY A 252 -0.17 -5.87 -22.70
C GLY A 252 -1.68 -5.74 -22.57
N VAL A 253 -2.37 -6.71 -21.95
CA VAL A 253 -3.75 -6.52 -21.49
C VAL A 253 -3.78 -5.50 -20.36
N GLU A 254 -4.78 -4.63 -20.40
CA GLU A 254 -4.96 -3.56 -19.42
C GLU A 254 -5.38 -4.12 -18.04
N LYS A 255 -4.74 -3.64 -16.96
CA LYS A 255 -4.87 -4.17 -15.59
C LYS A 255 -6.26 -3.95 -14.97
N THR A 256 -6.93 -2.84 -15.28
CA THR A 256 -8.21 -2.42 -14.70
C THR A 256 -9.29 -3.50 -14.82
N LYS A 257 -9.37 -4.22 -15.95
CA LYS A 257 -10.36 -5.30 -16.12
C LYS A 257 -10.17 -6.43 -15.12
N VAL A 258 -8.93 -6.85 -14.90
CA VAL A 258 -8.58 -7.89 -13.94
C VAL A 258 -8.81 -7.40 -12.51
N LEU A 259 -8.42 -6.17 -12.21
CA LEU A 259 -8.62 -5.56 -10.90
C LEU A 259 -10.11 -5.42 -10.55
N LYS A 260 -10.97 -5.05 -11.50
CA LYS A 260 -12.44 -5.05 -11.32
C LYS A 260 -13.00 -6.44 -10.99
N ALA A 261 -12.45 -7.49 -11.59
CA ALA A 261 -12.87 -8.86 -11.31
C ALA A 261 -12.37 -9.35 -9.93
N PHE A 262 -11.11 -9.05 -9.60
CA PHE A 262 -10.50 -9.46 -8.33
C PHE A 262 -11.03 -8.68 -7.12
N LYS A 263 -11.46 -7.43 -7.30
CA LYS A 263 -12.01 -6.54 -6.25
C LYS A 263 -11.07 -6.39 -5.04
N PRO A 264 -9.83 -5.92 -5.24
CA PRO A 264 -8.89 -5.71 -4.15
C PRO A 264 -9.33 -4.57 -3.22
N HIS A 265 -8.96 -4.69 -1.95
CA HIS A 265 -8.99 -3.60 -0.99
C HIS A 265 -7.92 -2.55 -1.30
N ILE A 266 -6.83 -2.96 -1.94
CA ILE A 266 -5.81 -2.06 -2.48
C ILE A 266 -5.00 -2.75 -3.58
N PHE A 267 -4.64 -1.97 -4.60
CA PHE A 267 -3.68 -2.34 -5.63
C PHE A 267 -2.40 -1.51 -5.51
N PHE A 268 -1.23 -2.16 -5.51
CA PHE A 268 0.08 -1.51 -5.48
C PHE A 268 0.77 -1.64 -6.83
N ASP A 269 1.21 -0.51 -7.38
CA ASP A 269 1.92 -0.41 -8.66
C ASP A 269 2.90 0.77 -8.55
N ASP A 270 4.05 0.67 -9.21
CA ASP A 270 5.05 1.74 -9.27
C ASP A 270 4.72 2.76 -10.37
N GLN A 271 4.03 2.36 -11.43
CA GLN A 271 3.85 3.17 -12.63
C GLN A 271 2.57 4.01 -12.59
N ASN A 272 2.73 5.32 -12.75
CA ASN A 272 1.60 6.25 -12.81
C ASN A 272 0.62 5.92 -13.95
N VAL A 273 1.10 5.42 -15.09
CA VAL A 273 0.26 5.07 -16.25
C VAL A 273 -0.76 3.99 -15.90
N HIS A 274 -0.35 2.94 -15.17
CA HIS A 274 -1.27 1.90 -14.71
C HIS A 274 -2.23 2.44 -13.64
N LEU A 275 -1.72 3.24 -12.70
CA LEU A 275 -2.50 3.77 -11.59
C LEU A 275 -3.59 4.75 -12.02
N ILE A 276 -3.41 5.55 -13.08
CA ILE A 276 -4.43 6.50 -13.55
C ILE A 276 -5.73 5.80 -13.93
N ALA A 277 -5.63 4.62 -14.56
CA ALA A 277 -6.81 3.83 -14.94
C ALA A 277 -7.33 3.01 -13.75
N ALA A 278 -6.44 2.32 -13.03
CA ALA A 278 -6.81 1.46 -11.91
C ALA A 278 -7.46 2.23 -10.75
N ALA A 279 -6.93 3.41 -10.40
CA ALA A 279 -7.42 4.21 -9.27
C ALA A 279 -8.86 4.72 -9.46
N LYS A 280 -9.38 4.73 -10.69
CA LYS A 280 -10.79 5.08 -10.92
C LYS A 280 -11.76 4.02 -10.41
N VAL A 281 -11.30 2.78 -10.26
CA VAL A 281 -12.16 1.61 -10.06
C VAL A 281 -11.81 0.78 -8.84
N VAL A 282 -10.57 0.86 -8.37
CA VAL A 282 -10.09 0.18 -7.16
C VAL A 282 -9.19 1.11 -6.35
N PRO A 283 -9.19 0.99 -5.01
CA PRO A 283 -8.23 1.72 -4.19
C PRO A 283 -6.80 1.37 -4.63
N SER A 284 -5.96 2.39 -4.83
CA SER A 284 -4.62 2.21 -5.39
C SER A 284 -3.57 3.01 -4.63
N GLY A 285 -2.36 2.45 -4.52
CA GLY A 285 -1.20 3.09 -3.92
C GLY A 285 0.00 3.06 -4.87
N LYS A 286 0.62 4.23 -5.13
CA LYS A 286 1.87 4.31 -5.87
C LYS A 286 3.02 3.84 -4.99
N VAL A 287 3.80 2.88 -5.47
CA VAL A 287 5.09 2.50 -4.87
C VAL A 287 6.17 3.43 -5.44
N PRO A 288 6.82 4.28 -4.64
CA PRO A 288 7.93 5.08 -5.13
C PRO A 288 9.15 4.20 -5.44
N TYR A 289 9.93 4.57 -6.45
CA TYR A 289 11.27 4.03 -6.63
C TYR A 289 12.19 4.58 -5.53
N ALA A 290 13.22 3.81 -5.17
CA ALA A 290 14.30 4.35 -4.35
C ALA A 290 15.00 5.49 -5.09
N SER A 291 15.37 6.56 -4.38
CA SER A 291 16.00 7.75 -4.98
C SER A 291 17.31 7.43 -5.70
N ASN A 292 17.95 6.30 -5.39
CA ASN A 292 19.17 5.81 -6.02
C ASN A 292 18.94 4.73 -7.10
N SER A 293 17.69 4.47 -7.51
CA SER A 293 17.38 3.56 -8.61
C SER A 293 17.60 4.25 -9.96
N GLU A 294 18.17 3.51 -10.92
CA GLU A 294 18.30 3.96 -12.32
C GLU A 294 16.93 4.28 -12.96
N LEU A 295 15.83 3.68 -12.48
CA LEU A 295 14.49 4.01 -12.95
C LEU A 295 14.02 5.38 -12.46
N ALA A 296 14.38 5.77 -11.23
CA ALA A 296 14.06 7.09 -10.69
C ALA A 296 14.74 8.20 -11.51
N GLU A 297 16.01 8.00 -11.87
CA GLU A 297 16.76 8.94 -12.71
C GLU A 297 16.13 9.09 -14.11
N ARG A 298 15.61 7.99 -14.67
CA ARG A 298 14.96 7.98 -15.99
C ARG A 298 13.54 8.55 -16.00
N GLU A 299 12.76 8.46 -14.91
CA GLU A 299 11.47 9.15 -14.79
C GLU A 299 11.64 10.68 -14.69
N ALA A 300 12.78 11.15 -14.16
CA ALA A 300 13.08 12.57 -14.02
C ALA A 300 13.67 13.24 -15.28
N SER A 301 14.03 12.43 -16.30
CA SER A 301 14.66 12.84 -17.56
C SER A 301 13.64 13.05 -18.68
#